data_AF-A0A9X3G666-F1
#
_entry.id   AF-A0A9X3G666-F1
#
_cell.length_a   1.000
_cell.length_b   1.000
_cell.length_c   1.000
_cell.angle_alpha   90.00
_cell.angle_beta   90.00
_cell.angle_gamma   90.00
#
_symmetry.space_group_name_H-M   'P 1'
#
loop_
_entity.id
_entity.type
_entity.pdbx_description
1 polymer ?
#
loop_
_entity_poly.entity_id
_entity_poly.type
_entity_poly.pdbx_seq_one_letter_code
_entity_poly.pdbx_strand_id
1 'polypeptide(L)'
;MSRQTAVTGSRPAERPGTGTLLLAQLRYTLTDLWRSRVVLVFSFALPLVWLLVIGAAAGNEVLDEATGLRVMQFATPSAVAMGVLFASYPPVAIGLAEARERGIVKRFRGTPLPPWLYVAGRIGGAVVFASAATLLAVMVGVLGFGVQIIGRTAPATVVTVLLGIACFAALGLAVAALSPTAVAAQATSVSTAVVLAFISGVFTIGGELPWMATVGSVFPLRPFAEALQDQFDPFSPGAGWDAAGSAVLLVWGLTGALIAARFLGRGPGARGSSPTRRSPAPTTGGTMPHRSAGPTAGRRPGAARMVLGQAVAANRSTWRDGGSVFFALAMPVGLYALFVTMAGADTVIDGVPFPTLFAASMAVWGSGVTAFLNLPESVATARDRGVLKRLRGTPLTPWQYLAGRTTAALWLSVVVAALVLAVGTAFFDVRVPTDGLLMGLPVLVIGTLALAACGFVLAALLPDARAVGAVGLVVLLPLAFFSEVFFLDGPEWMRSVGALFPLLHFQNALTQAWDPAGAELAWSDLAVLVLWGVVAAAVAVRSFRWQPRSGGRP
;
A
#
# COMPACT_ATOMS: atom_id res chain seq x y z
N MET A 1 -2.14 -74.59 17.18
CA MET A 1 -3.16 -73.63 17.64
C MET A 1 -2.58 -72.22 17.56
N SER A 2 -2.77 -71.55 16.42
CA SER A 2 -2.31 -70.18 16.17
C SER A 2 -3.40 -69.19 16.60
N ARG A 3 -3.11 -68.35 17.60
CA ARG A 3 -3.96 -67.22 17.96
C ARG A 3 -3.84 -66.14 16.88
N GLN A 4 -4.84 -66.05 16.00
CA GLN A 4 -5.05 -64.86 15.18
C GLN A 4 -5.48 -63.72 16.11
N THR A 5 -4.59 -62.76 16.33
CA THR A 5 -4.93 -61.45 16.88
C THR A 5 -5.82 -60.74 15.87
N ALA A 6 -7.10 -60.63 16.19
CA ALA A 6 -8.07 -59.84 15.44
C ALA A 6 -7.58 -58.39 15.40
N VAL A 7 -7.18 -57.92 14.22
CA VAL A 7 -6.99 -56.50 13.93
C VAL A 7 -8.37 -55.87 14.04
N THR A 8 -8.64 -55.20 15.16
CA THR A 8 -9.84 -54.37 15.34
C THR A 8 -9.90 -53.39 14.18
N GLY A 9 -10.88 -53.57 13.29
CA GLY A 9 -11.14 -52.68 12.18
C GLY A 9 -11.31 -51.25 12.71
N SER A 10 -10.35 -50.38 12.40
CA SER A 10 -10.53 -48.95 12.57
C SER A 10 -11.78 -48.56 11.77
N ARG A 11 -12.81 -48.02 12.45
CA ARG A 11 -13.96 -47.41 11.78
C ARG A 11 -13.42 -46.51 10.65
N PRO A 12 -13.92 -46.61 9.41
CA PRO A 12 -13.49 -45.71 8.35
C PRO A 12 -13.70 -44.29 8.87
N ALA A 13 -12.63 -43.51 8.95
CA ALA A 13 -12.69 -42.14 9.45
C ALA A 13 -13.78 -41.40 8.65
N GLU A 14 -14.87 -41.02 9.32
CA GLU A 14 -15.96 -40.29 8.68
C GLU A 14 -15.38 -39.05 8.02
N ARG A 15 -15.74 -38.84 6.75
CA ARG A 15 -15.30 -37.64 6.03
C ARG A 15 -15.80 -36.43 6.82
N PRO A 16 -14.91 -35.50 7.23
CA PRO A 16 -15.32 -34.34 7.99
C PRO A 16 -16.42 -33.59 7.23
N GLY A 17 -17.51 -33.26 7.94
CA GLY A 17 -18.64 -32.56 7.35
C GLY A 17 -18.25 -31.21 6.74
N THR A 18 -19.02 -30.76 5.75
CA THR A 18 -18.80 -29.49 5.03
C THR A 18 -18.69 -28.30 5.99
N GLY A 19 -19.50 -28.26 7.05
CA GLY A 19 -19.44 -27.21 8.07
C GLY A 19 -18.12 -27.21 8.85
N THR A 20 -17.63 -28.38 9.26
CA THR A 20 -16.35 -28.52 9.96
C THR A 20 -15.18 -28.08 9.08
N LEU A 21 -15.21 -28.44 7.79
CA LEU A 21 -14.20 -28.00 6.82
C LEU A 21 -14.25 -26.49 6.57
N LEU A 22 -15.44 -25.89 6.49
CA LEU A 22 -15.60 -24.45 6.34
C LEU A 22 -15.09 -23.69 7.56
N LEU A 23 -15.44 -24.15 8.77
CA LEU A 23 -14.95 -23.57 10.02
C LEU A 23 -13.42 -23.67 10.14
N ALA A 24 -12.84 -24.81 9.77
CA ALA A 24 -11.38 -24.98 9.74
C ALA A 24 -10.73 -24.01 8.75
N GLN A 25 -11.29 -23.86 7.56
CA GLN A 25 -10.80 -22.95 6.54
C GLN A 25 -10.96 -21.48 6.95
N LEU A 26 -12.06 -21.12 7.60
CA LEU A 26 -12.31 -19.79 8.14
C LEU A 26 -11.28 -19.48 9.24
N ARG A 27 -11.07 -20.39 10.19
CA ARG A 27 -10.07 -20.24 11.26
C ARG A 27 -8.66 -20.07 10.68
N TYR A 28 -8.30 -20.87 9.68
CA TYR A 28 -7.02 -20.73 8.97
C TYR A 28 -6.89 -19.34 8.35
N THR A 29 -7.92 -18.90 7.62
CA THR A 29 -7.92 -17.61 6.93
C THR A 29 -7.82 -16.46 7.92
N LEU A 30 -8.60 -16.49 9.02
CA LEU A 30 -8.51 -15.49 10.08
C LEU A 30 -7.13 -15.44 10.70
N THR A 31 -6.52 -16.59 10.96
CA THR A 31 -5.16 -16.66 11.51
C THR A 31 -4.13 -16.10 10.52
N ASP A 32 -4.28 -16.36 9.22
CA ASP A 32 -3.44 -15.80 8.16
C ASP A 32 -3.56 -14.26 8.09
N LEU A 33 -4.78 -13.74 8.11
CA LEU A 33 -5.06 -12.30 8.08
C LEU A 33 -4.54 -11.60 9.36
N TRP A 34 -4.82 -12.14 10.53
CA TRP A 34 -4.32 -11.60 11.82
C TRP A 34 -2.80 -11.65 11.96
N ARG A 35 -2.13 -12.60 11.29
CA ARG A 35 -0.66 -12.64 11.26
C ARG A 35 -0.07 -11.74 10.19
N SER A 36 -0.87 -11.34 9.20
CA SER A 36 -0.46 -10.42 8.15
C SER A 36 -0.52 -8.98 8.65
N ARG A 37 0.63 -8.48 9.13
CA ARG A 37 0.76 -7.09 9.59
C ARG A 37 0.30 -6.09 8.53
N VAL A 38 0.61 -6.33 7.25
CA VAL A 38 0.18 -5.47 6.14
C VAL A 38 -1.34 -5.36 6.10
N VAL A 39 -2.04 -6.49 6.20
CA VAL A 39 -3.50 -6.50 6.13
C VAL A 39 -4.09 -5.79 7.35
N LEU A 40 -3.57 -6.02 8.55
CA LEU A 40 -4.00 -5.29 9.75
C LEU A 40 -3.86 -3.78 9.60
N VAL A 41 -2.75 -3.32 9.03
CA VAL A 41 -2.49 -1.88 8.84
C VAL A 41 -3.50 -1.24 7.89
N PHE A 42 -3.70 -1.82 6.70
CA PHE A 42 -4.61 -1.23 5.72
C PHE A 42 -6.07 -1.35 6.13
N SER A 43 -6.45 -2.44 6.78
CA SER A 43 -7.85 -2.68 7.17
C SER A 43 -8.28 -1.91 8.41
N PHE A 44 -7.37 -1.68 9.37
CA PHE A 44 -7.71 -1.03 10.65
C PHE A 44 -7.00 0.30 10.83
N ALA A 45 -5.68 0.35 10.68
CA ALA A 45 -4.92 1.54 11.02
C ALA A 45 -5.19 2.71 10.06
N LEU A 46 -5.22 2.47 8.74
CA LEU A 46 -5.41 3.53 7.74
C LEU A 46 -6.74 4.30 7.93
N PRO A 47 -7.92 3.66 8.01
CA PRO A 47 -9.17 4.38 8.24
C PRO A 47 -9.20 5.10 9.58
N LEU A 48 -8.61 4.52 10.63
CA LEU A 48 -8.52 5.15 11.94
C LEU A 48 -7.60 6.36 11.96
N VAL A 49 -6.42 6.27 11.33
CA VAL A 49 -5.49 7.40 11.21
C VAL A 49 -6.19 8.54 10.50
N TRP A 50 -6.88 8.26 9.40
CA TRP A 50 -7.65 9.29 8.69
C TRP A 50 -8.73 9.93 9.58
N LEU A 51 -9.52 9.11 10.29
CA LEU A 51 -10.54 9.60 11.22
C LEU A 51 -9.95 10.44 12.37
N LEU A 52 -8.87 9.96 12.98
CA LEU A 52 -8.21 10.62 14.09
C LEU A 52 -7.57 11.94 13.66
N VAL A 53 -6.95 11.97 12.47
CA VAL A 53 -6.35 13.19 11.92
C VAL A 53 -7.42 14.23 11.67
N ILE A 54 -8.55 13.89 11.03
CA ILE A 54 -9.62 14.86 10.81
C ILE A 54 -10.20 15.35 12.13
N GLY A 55 -10.50 14.45 13.06
CA GLY A 55 -11.05 14.87 14.35
C GLY A 55 -10.09 15.72 15.17
N ALA A 56 -8.78 15.55 15.00
CA ALA A 56 -7.78 16.36 15.67
C ALA A 56 -7.44 17.66 14.92
N ALA A 57 -7.60 17.70 13.60
CA ALA A 57 -7.29 18.84 12.74
C ALA A 57 -8.49 19.78 12.52
N ALA A 58 -9.63 19.22 12.12
CA ALA A 58 -10.88 19.94 11.87
C ALA A 58 -11.78 20.04 13.10
N GLY A 59 -11.46 19.32 14.19
CA GLY A 59 -12.31 19.24 15.37
C GLY A 59 -13.64 18.49 15.10
N ASN A 60 -14.59 18.67 16.01
CA ASN A 60 -15.97 18.17 15.84
C ASN A 60 -16.95 19.34 15.71
N GLU A 61 -16.58 20.29 14.86
CA GLU A 61 -17.33 21.50 14.56
C GLU A 61 -18.58 21.19 13.72
N VAL A 62 -19.49 22.15 13.64
CA VAL A 62 -20.69 22.06 12.81
C VAL A 62 -20.27 22.26 11.36
N LEU A 63 -20.39 21.20 10.56
CA LEU A 63 -20.08 21.16 9.13
C LEU A 63 -21.14 21.88 8.30
N ASP A 64 -22.41 21.77 8.69
CA ASP A 64 -23.52 22.44 8.02
C ASP A 64 -24.35 23.20 9.07
N GLU A 65 -24.31 24.54 9.02
CA GLU A 65 -25.02 25.42 9.94
C GLU A 65 -26.54 25.30 9.82
N ALA A 66 -27.07 24.85 8.66
CA ALA A 66 -28.51 24.71 8.45
C ALA A 66 -29.08 23.46 9.14
N THR A 67 -28.32 22.37 9.18
CA THR A 67 -28.74 21.10 9.79
C THR A 67 -28.14 20.88 11.18
N GLY A 68 -27.00 21.50 11.49
CA GLY A 68 -26.22 21.22 12.71
C GLY A 68 -25.38 19.94 12.60
N LEU A 69 -25.22 19.38 11.40
CA LEU A 69 -24.40 18.17 11.18
C LEU A 69 -22.95 18.45 11.54
N ARG A 70 -22.31 17.55 12.28
CA ARG A 70 -20.92 17.71 12.73
C ARG A 70 -19.93 17.01 11.82
N VAL A 71 -18.71 17.54 11.72
CA VAL A 71 -17.62 16.98 10.91
C VAL A 71 -17.39 15.49 11.20
N MET A 72 -17.36 15.09 12.48
CA MET A 72 -17.09 13.69 12.82
C MET A 72 -18.28 12.75 12.59
N GLN A 73 -19.49 13.30 12.54
CA GLN A 73 -20.69 12.56 12.15
C GLN A 73 -20.63 12.18 10.66
N PHE A 74 -20.02 13.03 9.83
CA PHE A 74 -19.76 12.79 8.41
C PHE A 74 -18.49 11.94 8.16
N ALA A 75 -17.40 12.18 8.91
CA ALA A 75 -16.13 11.49 8.69
C ALA A 75 -16.16 10.02 9.13
N THR A 76 -16.86 9.68 10.20
CA THR A 76 -16.94 8.30 10.71
C THR A 76 -17.45 7.28 9.68
N PRO A 77 -18.58 7.51 8.99
CA PRO A 77 -19.05 6.59 7.93
C PRO A 77 -18.08 6.51 6.74
N SER A 78 -17.35 7.59 6.39
CA SER A 78 -16.26 7.54 5.40
C SER A 78 -15.12 6.61 5.83
N ALA A 79 -14.73 6.67 7.11
CA ALA A 79 -13.74 5.74 7.67
C ALA A 79 -14.25 4.28 7.68
N VAL A 80 -15.54 4.06 7.97
CA VAL A 80 -16.16 2.74 7.84
C VAL A 80 -16.09 2.25 6.39
N ALA A 81 -16.45 3.09 5.42
CA ALA A 81 -16.43 2.75 4.01
C ALA A 81 -15.02 2.32 3.56
N MET A 82 -14.01 3.08 3.98
CA MET A 82 -12.60 2.81 3.73
C MET A 82 -12.14 1.48 4.38
N GLY A 83 -12.50 1.26 5.64
CA GLY A 83 -12.14 0.03 6.37
C GLY A 83 -12.75 -1.20 5.72
N VAL A 84 -14.01 -1.14 5.31
CA VAL A 84 -14.69 -2.23 4.59
C VAL A 84 -14.00 -2.50 3.25
N LEU A 85 -13.70 -1.47 2.45
CA LEU A 85 -12.98 -1.61 1.17
C LEU A 85 -11.62 -2.29 1.38
N PHE A 86 -10.77 -1.78 2.26
CA PHE A 86 -9.42 -2.30 2.47
C PHE A 86 -9.38 -3.65 3.19
N ALA A 87 -10.42 -4.01 3.95
CA ALA A 87 -10.53 -5.33 4.59
C ALA A 87 -11.04 -6.43 3.67
N SER A 88 -11.85 -6.09 2.66
CA SER A 88 -12.53 -7.07 1.81
C SER A 88 -11.99 -7.16 0.38
N TYR A 89 -11.42 -6.09 -0.17
CA TYR A 89 -10.93 -6.07 -1.56
C TYR A 89 -9.47 -6.55 -1.71
N PRO A 90 -8.42 -5.83 -1.24
CA PRO A 90 -7.03 -6.25 -1.43
C PRO A 90 -6.66 -7.59 -0.76
N PRO A 91 -7.04 -7.89 0.50
CA PRO A 91 -6.66 -9.14 1.16
C PRO A 91 -7.19 -10.39 0.43
N VAL A 92 -8.39 -10.31 -0.13
CA VAL A 92 -8.99 -11.38 -0.93
C VAL A 92 -8.23 -11.53 -2.25
N ALA A 93 -7.92 -10.42 -2.93
CA ALA A 93 -7.20 -10.41 -4.19
C ALA A 93 -5.80 -11.03 -4.06
N ILE A 94 -5.00 -10.49 -3.13
CA ILE A 94 -3.61 -10.88 -2.90
C ILE A 94 -3.56 -12.32 -2.39
N GLY A 95 -4.42 -12.65 -1.42
CA GLY A 95 -4.42 -13.94 -0.76
C GLY A 95 -4.72 -15.11 -1.70
N LEU A 96 -5.68 -14.96 -2.61
CA LEU A 96 -5.96 -15.97 -3.62
C LEU A 96 -4.85 -16.06 -4.68
N ALA A 97 -4.33 -14.92 -5.15
CA ALA A 97 -3.23 -14.90 -6.12
C ALA A 97 -1.96 -15.57 -5.57
N GLU A 98 -1.61 -15.30 -4.31
CA GLU A 98 -0.47 -15.91 -3.61
C GLU A 98 -0.65 -17.42 -3.44
N ALA A 99 -1.86 -17.87 -3.08
CA ALA A 99 -2.15 -19.30 -2.97
C ALA A 99 -2.05 -20.02 -4.32
N ARG A 100 -2.39 -19.36 -5.44
CA ARG A 100 -2.20 -19.90 -6.79
C ARG A 100 -0.72 -19.95 -7.16
N GLU A 101 0.02 -18.88 -6.91
CA GLU A 101 1.45 -18.76 -7.23
C GLU A 101 2.29 -19.83 -6.49
N ARG A 102 2.00 -20.06 -5.21
CA ARG A 102 2.66 -21.10 -4.40
C ARG A 102 2.19 -22.53 -4.70
N GLY A 103 1.22 -22.69 -5.60
CA GLY A 103 0.64 -24.00 -5.92
C GLY A 103 -0.21 -24.60 -4.79
N ILE A 104 -0.59 -23.82 -3.77
CA ILE A 104 -1.43 -24.29 -2.66
C ILE A 104 -2.81 -24.74 -3.19
N VAL A 105 -3.38 -23.99 -4.13
CA VAL A 105 -4.66 -24.34 -4.77
C VAL A 105 -4.57 -25.68 -5.52
N LYS A 106 -3.41 -26.04 -6.08
CA LYS A 106 -3.21 -27.35 -6.72
C LYS A 106 -3.16 -28.47 -5.68
N ARG A 107 -2.50 -28.24 -4.54
CA ARG A 107 -2.40 -29.20 -3.43
C ARG A 107 -3.78 -29.51 -2.83
N PHE A 108 -4.66 -28.53 -2.72
CA PHE A 108 -6.02 -28.75 -2.21
C PHE A 108 -6.88 -29.69 -3.07
N ARG A 109 -6.59 -29.84 -4.37
CA ARG A 109 -7.29 -30.82 -5.21
C ARG A 109 -7.03 -32.27 -4.80
N GLY A 110 -5.96 -32.53 -4.05
CA GLY A 110 -5.68 -33.83 -3.44
C GLY A 110 -6.24 -34.00 -2.02
N THR A 111 -6.99 -33.02 -1.51
CA THR A 111 -7.58 -33.02 -0.17
C THR A 111 -9.11 -33.10 -0.26
N PRO A 112 -9.83 -33.48 0.81
CA PRO A 112 -11.30 -33.48 0.81
C PRO A 112 -11.92 -32.07 0.74
N LEU A 113 -11.12 -31.00 0.68
CA LEU A 113 -11.59 -29.61 0.70
C LEU A 113 -12.04 -29.15 -0.70
N PRO A 114 -13.34 -28.89 -0.93
CA PRO A 114 -13.83 -28.41 -2.22
C PRO A 114 -13.30 -26.99 -2.53
N PRO A 115 -13.02 -26.65 -3.80
CA PRO A 115 -12.52 -25.32 -4.18
C PRO A 115 -13.44 -24.17 -3.78
N TRP A 116 -14.76 -24.37 -3.82
CA TRP A 116 -15.72 -23.34 -3.40
C TRP A 116 -15.64 -23.06 -1.90
N LEU A 117 -15.29 -24.07 -1.09
CA LEU A 117 -15.13 -23.94 0.36
C LEU A 117 -13.91 -23.10 0.74
N TYR A 118 -12.84 -23.20 -0.07
CA TYR A 118 -11.68 -22.32 0.04
C TYR A 118 -12.05 -20.85 -0.21
N VAL A 119 -12.82 -20.59 -1.28
CA VAL A 119 -13.29 -19.24 -1.61
C VAL A 119 -14.28 -18.73 -0.55
N ALA A 120 -15.22 -19.57 -0.09
CA ALA A 120 -16.15 -19.23 0.97
C ALA A 120 -15.43 -18.89 2.28
N GLY A 121 -14.37 -19.62 2.65
CA GLY A 121 -13.54 -19.28 3.81
C GLY A 121 -12.78 -17.96 3.65
N ARG A 122 -12.35 -17.60 2.43
CA ARG A 122 -11.74 -16.29 2.13
C ARG A 122 -12.74 -15.15 2.28
N ILE A 123 -13.94 -15.30 1.73
CA ILE A 123 -15.03 -14.32 1.87
C ILE A 123 -15.45 -14.21 3.34
N GLY A 124 -15.61 -15.33 4.05
CA GLY A 124 -15.92 -15.34 5.48
C GLY A 124 -14.85 -14.64 6.33
N GLY A 125 -13.57 -14.83 5.98
CA GLY A 125 -12.47 -14.08 6.58
C GLY A 125 -12.60 -12.57 6.36
N ALA A 126 -12.92 -12.15 5.14
CA ALA A 126 -13.17 -10.75 4.80
C ALA A 126 -14.37 -10.17 5.57
N VAL A 127 -15.47 -10.93 5.72
CA VAL A 127 -16.65 -10.52 6.50
C VAL A 127 -16.28 -10.23 7.94
N VAL A 128 -15.58 -11.14 8.61
CA VAL A 128 -15.17 -10.95 10.01
C VAL A 128 -14.22 -9.76 10.14
N PHE A 129 -13.24 -9.63 9.24
CA PHE A 129 -12.23 -8.57 9.31
C PHE A 129 -12.81 -7.19 9.01
N ALA A 130 -13.66 -7.08 7.99
CA ALA A 130 -14.35 -5.85 7.65
C ALA A 130 -15.34 -5.46 8.74
N SER A 131 -16.08 -6.42 9.32
CA SER A 131 -16.97 -6.15 10.46
C SER A 131 -16.18 -5.64 11.66
N ALA A 132 -15.01 -6.23 11.95
CA ALA A 132 -14.13 -5.73 13.01
C ALA A 132 -13.62 -4.31 12.72
N ALA A 133 -13.26 -4.01 11.46
CA ALA A 133 -12.83 -2.67 11.06
C ALA A 133 -13.96 -1.64 11.20
N THR A 134 -15.17 -1.98 10.77
CA THR A 134 -16.38 -1.17 10.97
C THR A 134 -16.65 -0.91 12.44
N LEU A 135 -16.68 -1.96 13.27
CA LEU A 135 -16.92 -1.83 14.71
C LEU A 135 -15.87 -0.96 15.38
N LEU A 136 -14.60 -1.10 14.98
CA LEU A 136 -13.51 -0.31 15.52
C LEU A 136 -13.62 1.17 15.11
N ALA A 137 -13.89 1.46 13.84
CA ALA A 137 -14.08 2.84 13.36
C ALA A 137 -15.28 3.51 14.03
N VAL A 138 -16.42 2.81 14.15
CA VAL A 138 -17.61 3.30 14.85
C VAL A 138 -17.32 3.51 16.34
N MET A 139 -16.64 2.57 17.00
CA MET A 139 -16.27 2.69 18.41
C MET A 139 -15.38 3.93 18.65
N VAL A 140 -14.39 4.17 17.79
CA VAL A 140 -13.53 5.37 17.88
C VAL A 140 -14.33 6.64 17.61
N GLY A 141 -15.23 6.65 16.62
CA GLY A 141 -16.13 7.77 16.37
C GLY A 141 -17.01 8.11 17.58
N VAL A 142 -17.65 7.10 18.17
CA VAL A 142 -18.57 7.28 19.31
C VAL A 142 -17.81 7.70 20.57
N LEU A 143 -16.78 6.95 20.97
CA LEU A 143 -16.06 7.19 22.22
C LEU A 143 -15.09 8.37 22.15
N GLY A 144 -14.45 8.58 21.00
CA GLY A 144 -13.45 9.62 20.81
C GLY A 144 -14.05 10.97 20.40
N PHE A 145 -15.13 10.96 19.61
CA PHE A 145 -15.67 12.18 18.99
C PHE A 145 -17.16 12.41 19.26
N GLY A 146 -17.82 11.55 20.03
CA GLY A 146 -19.23 11.72 20.41
C GLY A 146 -20.21 11.51 19.25
N VAL A 147 -19.83 10.70 18.26
CA VAL A 147 -20.69 10.36 17.10
C VAL A 147 -21.96 9.67 17.59
N GLN A 148 -23.11 10.09 17.09
CA GLN A 148 -24.40 9.53 17.45
C GLN A 148 -24.73 8.32 16.59
N ILE A 149 -25.24 7.25 17.20
CA ILE A 149 -25.72 6.06 16.49
C ILE A 149 -27.24 6.10 16.43
N ILE A 150 -27.78 6.04 15.21
CA ILE A 150 -29.20 6.20 14.96
C ILE A 150 -29.84 4.81 14.87
N GLY A 151 -30.60 4.44 15.89
CA GLY A 151 -31.25 3.12 15.95
C GLY A 151 -32.22 2.84 14.79
N ARG A 152 -32.81 3.89 14.20
CA ARG A 152 -33.73 3.80 13.06
C ARG A 152 -33.07 3.30 11.78
N THR A 153 -31.84 3.72 11.50
CA THR A 153 -31.08 3.38 10.30
C THR A 153 -30.18 2.16 10.49
N ALA A 154 -29.98 1.72 11.73
CA ALA A 154 -29.10 0.60 12.07
C ALA A 154 -29.32 -0.69 11.26
N PRO A 155 -30.56 -1.15 10.97
CA PRO A 155 -30.77 -2.30 10.10
C PRO A 155 -30.27 -2.07 8.67
N ALA A 156 -30.52 -0.88 8.11
CA ALA A 156 -30.04 -0.50 6.79
C ALA A 156 -28.51 -0.45 6.76
N THR A 157 -27.87 0.08 7.81
CA THR A 157 -26.40 0.10 7.94
C THR A 157 -25.80 -1.29 7.94
N VAL A 158 -26.37 -2.24 8.69
CA VAL A 158 -25.88 -3.63 8.69
C VAL A 158 -25.99 -4.24 7.29
N VAL A 159 -27.13 -4.04 6.60
CA VAL A 159 -27.31 -4.57 5.24
C VAL A 159 -26.37 -3.92 4.25
N THR A 160 -26.22 -2.59 4.28
CA THR A 160 -25.30 -1.84 3.41
C THR A 160 -23.85 -2.30 3.61
N VAL A 161 -23.40 -2.47 4.87
CA VAL A 161 -22.04 -2.97 5.16
C VAL A 161 -21.85 -4.39 4.62
N LEU A 162 -22.79 -5.31 4.85
CA LEU A 162 -22.69 -6.68 4.35
C LEU A 162 -22.69 -6.74 2.82
N LEU A 163 -23.50 -5.89 2.17
CA LEU A 163 -23.54 -5.76 0.72
C LEU A 163 -22.22 -5.19 0.18
N GLY A 164 -21.66 -4.18 0.83
CA GLY A 164 -20.33 -3.62 0.54
C GLY A 164 -19.24 -4.69 0.61
N ILE A 165 -19.19 -5.44 1.71
CA ILE A 165 -18.23 -6.54 1.89
C ILE A 165 -18.35 -7.58 0.76
N ALA A 166 -19.58 -8.00 0.43
CA ALA A 166 -19.81 -8.97 -0.63
C ALA A 166 -19.36 -8.45 -2.00
N CYS A 167 -19.68 -7.20 -2.32
CA CYS A 167 -19.28 -6.53 -3.56
C CYS A 167 -17.75 -6.45 -3.68
N PHE A 168 -17.08 -5.87 -2.69
CA PHE A 168 -15.63 -5.68 -2.70
C PHE A 168 -14.85 -6.99 -2.64
N ALA A 169 -15.33 -8.00 -1.90
CA ALA A 169 -14.74 -9.35 -1.93
C ALA A 169 -14.88 -10.00 -3.33
N ALA A 170 -16.01 -9.84 -4.00
CA ALA A 170 -16.21 -10.33 -5.36
C ALA A 170 -15.28 -9.64 -6.37
N LEU A 171 -15.10 -8.32 -6.27
CA LEU A 171 -14.10 -7.58 -7.04
C LEU A 171 -12.68 -8.06 -6.74
N GLY A 172 -12.38 -8.38 -5.48
CA GLY A 172 -11.08 -8.91 -5.07
C GLY A 172 -10.80 -10.26 -5.72
N LEU A 173 -11.80 -11.15 -5.75
CA LEU A 173 -11.72 -12.42 -6.46
C LEU A 173 -11.53 -12.22 -7.97
N ALA A 174 -12.19 -11.23 -8.57
CA ALA A 174 -12.00 -10.91 -9.99
C ALA A 174 -10.55 -10.48 -10.29
N VAL A 175 -9.98 -9.59 -9.47
CA VAL A 175 -8.58 -9.18 -9.59
C VAL A 175 -7.63 -10.36 -9.41
N ALA A 176 -7.87 -11.23 -8.42
CA ALA A 176 -7.07 -12.44 -8.22
C ALA A 176 -7.15 -13.41 -9.41
N ALA A 177 -8.30 -13.48 -10.07
CA ALA A 177 -8.50 -14.35 -11.23
C ALA A 177 -7.70 -13.84 -12.44
N LEU A 178 -7.69 -12.52 -12.65
CA LEU A 178 -7.01 -11.84 -13.76
C LEU A 178 -5.50 -11.67 -13.54
N SER A 179 -5.05 -11.60 -12.28
CA SER A 179 -3.65 -11.33 -11.95
C SER A 179 -2.78 -12.59 -12.02
N PRO A 180 -1.65 -12.59 -12.77
CA PRO A 180 -0.77 -13.75 -12.86
C PRO A 180 0.04 -14.05 -11.60
N THR A 181 0.36 -13.03 -10.80
CA THR A 181 1.22 -13.13 -9.61
C THR A 181 0.58 -12.39 -8.42
N ALA A 182 1.01 -12.72 -7.20
CA ALA A 182 0.59 -12.01 -6.00
C ALA A 182 1.00 -10.53 -6.02
N VAL A 183 2.18 -10.23 -6.59
CA VAL A 183 2.69 -8.85 -6.76
C VAL A 183 1.77 -8.06 -7.70
N ALA A 184 1.36 -8.64 -8.83
CA ALA A 184 0.42 -8.00 -9.75
C ALA A 184 -0.96 -7.81 -9.10
N ALA A 185 -1.45 -8.78 -8.34
CA ALA A 185 -2.71 -8.65 -7.60
C ALA A 185 -2.64 -7.55 -6.54
N GLN A 186 -1.53 -7.44 -5.82
CA GLN A 186 -1.29 -6.37 -4.85
C GLN A 186 -1.27 -5.01 -5.54
N ALA A 187 -0.45 -4.85 -6.59
CA ALA A 187 -0.36 -3.62 -7.35
C ALA A 187 -1.75 -3.18 -7.85
N THR A 188 -2.47 -4.06 -8.54
CA THR A 188 -3.79 -3.74 -9.12
C THR A 188 -4.82 -3.42 -8.04
N SER A 189 -4.96 -4.26 -7.00
CA SER A 189 -6.01 -4.06 -5.99
C SER A 189 -5.77 -2.84 -5.12
N VAL A 190 -4.55 -2.62 -4.62
CA VAL A 190 -4.27 -1.47 -3.75
C VAL A 190 -4.29 -0.17 -4.55
N SER A 191 -3.71 -0.13 -5.76
CA SER A 191 -3.71 1.07 -6.59
C SER A 191 -5.14 1.48 -6.98
N THR A 192 -5.95 0.52 -7.45
CA THR A 192 -7.35 0.80 -7.79
C THR A 192 -8.17 1.18 -6.56
N ALA A 193 -7.92 0.59 -5.38
CA ALA A 193 -8.61 0.98 -4.15
C ALA A 193 -8.33 2.44 -3.76
N VAL A 194 -7.07 2.87 -3.83
CA VAL A 194 -6.67 4.25 -3.53
C VAL A 194 -7.25 5.23 -4.54
N VAL A 195 -7.14 4.95 -5.86
CA VAL A 195 -7.73 5.81 -6.90
C VAL A 195 -9.24 5.92 -6.70
N LEU A 196 -9.90 4.79 -6.43
CA LEU A 196 -11.34 4.76 -6.23
C LEU A 196 -11.75 5.58 -4.99
N ALA A 197 -10.98 5.54 -3.91
CA ALA A 197 -11.23 6.34 -2.71
C ALA A 197 -11.22 7.85 -2.97
N PHE A 198 -10.28 8.35 -3.79
CA PHE A 198 -10.23 9.76 -4.18
C PHE A 198 -11.37 10.15 -5.13
N ILE A 199 -11.60 9.37 -6.19
CA ILE A 199 -12.68 9.64 -7.16
C ILE A 199 -14.06 9.56 -6.50
N SER A 200 -14.21 8.73 -5.46
CA SER A 200 -15.47 8.56 -4.73
C SER A 200 -15.69 9.59 -3.63
N GLY A 201 -14.85 10.62 -3.51
CA GLY A 201 -15.02 11.69 -2.52
C GLY A 201 -14.84 11.25 -1.06
N VAL A 202 -14.29 10.06 -0.78
CA VAL A 202 -14.20 9.54 0.60
C VAL A 202 -13.24 10.37 1.47
N PHE A 203 -12.30 11.08 0.84
CA PHE A 203 -11.32 11.94 1.49
C PHE A 203 -11.68 13.43 1.49
N THR A 204 -12.79 13.83 0.84
CA THR A 204 -13.12 15.24 0.63
C THR A 204 -14.13 15.73 1.66
N ILE A 205 -13.85 16.86 2.31
CA ILE A 205 -14.73 17.52 3.28
C ILE A 205 -14.88 18.97 2.81
N GLY A 206 -16.11 19.44 2.61
CA GLY A 206 -16.38 20.84 2.25
C GLY A 206 -16.28 21.20 0.76
N GLY A 207 -16.14 20.23 -0.15
CA GLY A 207 -16.22 20.47 -1.60
C GLY A 207 -15.52 19.39 -2.45
N GLU A 208 -16.06 19.12 -3.64
CA GLU A 208 -15.49 18.19 -4.63
C GLU A 208 -15.57 18.76 -6.05
N LEU A 209 -14.79 18.20 -6.98
CA LEU A 209 -14.86 18.59 -8.38
C LEU A 209 -16.14 18.02 -9.04
N PRO A 210 -16.85 18.76 -9.91
CA PRO A 210 -18.13 18.30 -10.50
C PRO A 210 -18.04 16.97 -11.25
N TRP A 211 -16.89 16.69 -11.87
CA TRP A 211 -16.68 15.42 -12.58
C TRP A 211 -16.50 14.24 -11.63
N MET A 212 -15.98 14.45 -10.41
CA MET A 212 -15.82 13.39 -9.40
C MET A 212 -17.18 12.85 -8.97
N ALA A 213 -18.17 13.74 -8.83
CA ALA A 213 -19.57 13.36 -8.61
C ALA A 213 -20.09 12.40 -9.68
N THR A 214 -19.97 12.84 -10.93
CA THR A 214 -20.46 12.08 -12.09
C THR A 214 -19.73 10.74 -12.23
N VAL A 215 -18.39 10.74 -12.21
CA VAL A 215 -17.58 9.53 -12.42
C VAL A 215 -17.64 8.59 -11.22
N GLY A 216 -17.58 9.14 -10.01
CA GLY A 216 -17.63 8.37 -8.77
C GLY A 216 -18.94 7.60 -8.61
N SER A 217 -20.07 8.17 -9.04
CA SER A 217 -21.39 7.52 -8.97
C SER A 217 -21.49 6.19 -9.73
N VAL A 218 -20.63 5.99 -10.74
CA VAL A 218 -20.57 4.75 -11.53
C VAL A 218 -19.92 3.61 -10.74
N PHE A 219 -19.02 3.94 -9.83
CA PHE A 219 -18.24 2.96 -9.09
C PHE A 219 -18.87 2.63 -7.72
N PRO A 220 -18.67 1.41 -7.18
CA PRO A 220 -19.43 0.98 -6.01
C PRO A 220 -19.04 1.66 -4.70
N LEU A 221 -17.88 2.32 -4.63
CA LEU A 221 -17.41 2.92 -3.38
C LEU A 221 -18.14 4.22 -3.03
N ARG A 222 -18.49 5.07 -4.01
CA ARG A 222 -19.19 6.33 -3.74
C ARG A 222 -20.61 6.10 -3.21
N PRO A 223 -21.49 5.35 -3.90
CA PRO A 223 -22.84 5.11 -3.37
C PRO A 223 -22.82 4.35 -2.05
N PHE A 224 -21.80 3.51 -1.83
CA PHE A 224 -21.60 2.87 -0.53
C PHE A 224 -21.24 3.86 0.58
N ALA A 225 -20.35 4.81 0.32
CA ALA A 225 -19.96 5.85 1.28
C ALA A 225 -21.11 6.83 1.55
N GLU A 226 -21.80 7.29 0.50
CA GLU A 226 -22.96 8.19 0.61
C GLU A 226 -24.10 7.51 1.40
N ALA A 227 -24.43 6.25 1.10
CA ALA A 227 -25.44 5.51 1.87
C ALA A 227 -25.08 5.38 3.36
N LEU A 228 -23.79 5.18 3.68
CA LEU A 228 -23.34 5.17 5.08
C LEU A 228 -23.39 6.56 5.72
N GLN A 229 -23.07 7.62 4.98
CA GLN A 229 -23.17 9.00 5.45
C GLN A 229 -24.62 9.37 5.78
N ASP A 230 -25.56 9.07 4.88
CA ASP A 230 -27.00 9.29 5.08
C ASP A 230 -27.54 8.52 6.29
N GLN A 231 -27.06 7.30 6.50
CA GLN A 231 -27.49 6.46 7.62
C GLN A 231 -26.94 6.94 8.97
N PHE A 232 -25.79 7.62 8.97
CA PHE A 232 -25.20 8.23 10.15
C PHE A 232 -25.69 9.67 10.36
N ASP A 233 -26.37 10.29 9.41
CA ASP A 233 -26.93 11.63 9.57
C ASP A 233 -28.19 11.63 10.46
N PRO A 234 -28.18 12.29 11.64
CA PRO A 234 -29.33 12.38 12.54
C PRO A 234 -30.55 13.05 11.91
N PHE A 235 -30.33 13.91 10.92
CA PHE A 235 -31.33 14.74 10.27
C PHE A 235 -31.92 14.09 9.01
N SER A 236 -31.34 13.00 8.52
CA SER A 236 -31.82 12.30 7.33
C SER A 236 -33.19 11.63 7.56
N PRO A 237 -34.21 11.92 6.72
CA PRO A 237 -35.53 11.35 6.87
C PRO A 237 -35.57 9.87 6.48
N GLY A 238 -36.41 9.08 7.17
CA GLY A 238 -36.67 7.69 6.82
C GLY A 238 -35.71 6.66 7.44
N ALA A 239 -35.76 5.43 6.94
CA ALA A 239 -35.04 4.29 7.52
C ALA A 239 -33.61 4.07 6.98
N GLY A 240 -33.09 5.00 6.16
CA GLY A 240 -31.72 4.94 5.63
C GLY A 240 -31.50 3.92 4.51
N TRP A 241 -32.55 3.52 3.80
CA TRP A 241 -32.45 2.61 2.66
C TRP A 241 -32.12 3.38 1.39
N ASP A 242 -30.96 3.10 0.80
CA ASP A 242 -30.59 3.60 -0.53
C ASP A 242 -30.66 2.45 -1.55
N ALA A 243 -31.78 2.39 -2.28
CA ALA A 243 -32.00 1.39 -3.31
C ALA A 243 -31.09 1.59 -4.52
N ALA A 244 -30.75 2.84 -4.85
CA ALA A 244 -29.95 3.16 -6.03
C ALA A 244 -28.50 2.74 -5.81
N GLY A 245 -27.88 3.14 -4.70
CA GLY A 245 -26.52 2.71 -4.37
C GLY A 245 -26.42 1.21 -4.12
N SER A 246 -27.43 0.60 -3.49
CA SER A 246 -27.51 -0.85 -3.35
C SER A 246 -27.55 -1.57 -4.71
N ALA A 247 -28.24 -1.02 -5.71
CA ALA A 247 -28.26 -1.58 -7.06
C ALA A 247 -26.88 -1.51 -7.72
N VAL A 248 -26.16 -0.39 -7.58
CA VAL A 248 -24.78 -0.24 -8.11
C VAL A 248 -23.84 -1.27 -7.47
N LEU A 249 -23.91 -1.43 -6.15
CA LEU A 249 -23.16 -2.44 -5.40
C LEU A 249 -23.44 -3.86 -5.89
N LEU A 250 -24.71 -4.19 -6.12
CA LEU A 250 -25.13 -5.50 -6.64
C LEU A 250 -24.60 -5.74 -8.06
N VAL A 251 -24.71 -4.76 -8.96
CA VAL A 251 -24.21 -4.87 -10.33
C VAL A 251 -22.71 -5.13 -10.35
N TRP A 252 -21.93 -4.36 -9.59
CA TRP A 252 -20.47 -4.57 -9.49
C TRP A 252 -20.11 -5.87 -8.80
N GLY A 253 -20.82 -6.25 -7.73
CA GLY A 253 -20.61 -7.51 -7.02
C GLY A 253 -20.88 -8.72 -7.91
N LEU A 254 -21.99 -8.71 -8.65
CA LEU A 254 -22.34 -9.75 -9.63
C LEU A 254 -21.32 -9.80 -10.77
N THR A 255 -20.89 -8.65 -11.29
CA THR A 255 -19.87 -8.56 -12.35
C THR A 255 -18.54 -9.15 -11.87
N GLY A 256 -18.09 -8.79 -10.67
CA GLY A 256 -16.89 -9.35 -10.06
C GLY A 256 -16.98 -10.87 -9.87
N ALA A 257 -18.12 -11.34 -9.34
CA ALA A 257 -18.37 -12.77 -9.15
C ALA A 257 -18.39 -13.55 -10.48
N LEU A 258 -19.00 -13.00 -11.53
CA LEU A 258 -19.04 -13.58 -12.87
C LEU A 258 -17.66 -13.68 -13.50
N ILE A 259 -16.85 -12.62 -13.41
CA ILE A 259 -15.46 -12.60 -13.89
C ILE A 259 -14.65 -13.66 -13.13
N ALA A 260 -14.74 -13.68 -11.80
CA ALA A 260 -14.06 -14.66 -10.97
C ALA A 260 -14.44 -16.10 -11.33
N ALA A 261 -15.74 -16.40 -11.45
CA ALA A 261 -16.23 -17.72 -11.82
C ALA A 261 -15.73 -18.16 -13.22
N ARG A 262 -15.78 -17.25 -14.20
CA ARG A 262 -15.35 -17.52 -15.59
C ARG A 262 -13.85 -17.79 -15.71
N PHE A 263 -13.01 -17.09 -14.94
CA PHE A 263 -11.55 -17.23 -15.04
C PHE A 263 -10.98 -18.29 -14.09
N LEU A 264 -11.58 -18.51 -12.91
CA LEU A 264 -11.19 -19.58 -11.99
C LEU A 264 -11.71 -20.95 -12.44
N GLY A 265 -12.87 -21.01 -13.11
CA GLY A 265 -13.46 -22.23 -13.67
C GLY A 265 -12.69 -22.79 -14.87
N ARG A 266 -11.97 -21.92 -15.61
CA ARG A 266 -10.97 -22.36 -16.58
C ARG A 266 -9.73 -22.82 -15.81
N GLY A 267 -9.71 -24.10 -15.43
CA GLY A 267 -8.48 -24.75 -15.01
C GLY A 267 -7.36 -24.50 -16.05
N PRO A 268 -6.08 -24.59 -15.68
CA PRO A 268 -4.99 -24.49 -16.64
C PRO A 268 -5.00 -25.69 -17.59
N GLY A 269 -5.96 -25.70 -18.53
CA GLY A 269 -5.97 -26.51 -19.72
C GLY A 269 -5.34 -25.69 -20.83
N ALA A 270 -4.24 -26.19 -21.38
CA ALA A 270 -3.75 -25.84 -22.71
C ALA A 270 -3.41 -24.36 -22.97
N ARG A 271 -2.57 -23.74 -22.14
CA ARG A 271 -1.70 -22.64 -22.62
C ARG A 271 -0.25 -23.08 -22.54
N GLY A 272 0.23 -23.60 -23.68
CA GLY A 272 1.65 -23.63 -24.01
C GLY A 272 2.48 -24.67 -23.26
N SER A 273 2.13 -25.96 -23.35
CA SER A 273 3.22 -26.91 -23.59
C SER A 273 3.75 -26.58 -24.99
N SER A 274 4.72 -25.68 -25.08
CA SER A 274 5.62 -25.71 -26.23
C SER A 274 6.02 -27.16 -26.41
N PRO A 275 5.90 -27.76 -27.61
CA PRO A 275 6.41 -29.10 -27.81
C PRO A 275 7.86 -29.02 -27.35
N THR A 276 8.18 -29.70 -26.26
CA THR A 276 9.56 -29.94 -25.86
C THR A 276 10.17 -30.62 -27.06
N ARG A 277 10.84 -29.84 -27.90
CA ARG A 277 11.70 -30.35 -28.96
C ARG A 277 12.64 -31.24 -28.18
N ARG A 278 12.44 -32.56 -28.28
CA ARG A 278 13.37 -33.53 -27.72
C ARG A 278 14.71 -33.17 -28.34
N SER A 279 15.56 -32.51 -27.58
CA SER A 279 16.96 -32.40 -27.96
C SER A 279 17.43 -33.83 -28.18
N PRO A 280 18.03 -34.15 -29.33
CA PRO A 280 18.64 -35.45 -29.54
C PRO A 280 19.55 -35.75 -28.35
N ALA A 281 19.55 -36.99 -27.87
CA ALA A 281 20.53 -37.43 -26.89
C ALA A 281 21.93 -37.03 -27.39
N PRO A 282 22.79 -36.46 -26.54
CA PRO A 282 24.14 -36.09 -26.96
C PRO A 282 24.82 -37.36 -27.49
N THR A 283 25.19 -37.35 -28.76
CA THR A 283 26.01 -38.39 -29.37
C THR A 283 27.36 -38.37 -28.65
N THR A 284 27.57 -39.38 -27.81
CA THR A 284 28.88 -39.70 -27.24
C THR A 284 29.81 -40.12 -28.36
N GLY A 285 30.53 -39.16 -28.94
CA GLY A 285 31.45 -39.45 -30.04
C GLY A 285 32.23 -38.26 -30.61
N GLY A 286 32.29 -37.13 -29.92
CA GLY A 286 33.10 -35.98 -30.33
C GLY A 286 33.91 -35.47 -29.15
N THR A 287 35.23 -35.50 -29.28
CA THR A 287 36.17 -34.79 -28.40
C THR A 287 35.77 -33.32 -28.39
N MET A 288 35.05 -32.88 -27.36
CA MET A 288 34.83 -31.46 -27.10
C MET A 288 36.21 -30.83 -26.98
N PRO A 289 36.60 -29.87 -27.85
CA PRO A 289 37.83 -29.14 -27.63
C PRO A 289 37.69 -28.45 -26.27
N HIS A 290 38.46 -28.89 -25.28
CA HIS A 290 38.72 -28.13 -24.08
C HIS A 290 39.42 -26.84 -24.54
N ARG A 291 38.63 -25.84 -24.97
CA ARG A 291 39.09 -24.46 -24.93
C ARG A 291 39.21 -24.14 -23.46
N SER A 292 40.39 -24.36 -22.91
CA SER A 292 40.88 -23.66 -21.74
C SER A 292 40.84 -22.17 -22.08
N ALA A 293 39.67 -21.56 -21.93
CA ALA A 293 39.59 -20.13 -21.79
C ALA A 293 40.36 -19.83 -20.50
N GLY A 294 41.65 -19.54 -20.65
CA GLY A 294 42.47 -19.02 -19.56
C GLY A 294 41.70 -17.87 -18.93
N PRO A 295 41.78 -17.69 -17.60
CA PRO A 295 41.10 -16.59 -16.94
C PRO A 295 41.56 -15.31 -17.63
N THR A 296 40.73 -14.72 -18.47
CA THR A 296 40.97 -13.38 -18.95
C THR A 296 40.99 -12.55 -17.68
N ALA A 297 42.16 -11.98 -17.36
CA ALA A 297 42.34 -11.09 -16.24
C ALA A 297 41.58 -9.79 -16.53
N GLY A 298 40.25 -9.90 -16.59
CA GLY A 298 39.33 -8.78 -16.67
C GLY A 298 39.53 -8.00 -15.39
N ARG A 299 40.16 -6.83 -15.53
CA ARG A 299 40.35 -5.86 -14.47
C ARG A 299 39.03 -5.71 -13.71
N ARG A 300 39.04 -6.00 -12.40
CA ARG A 300 37.84 -5.97 -11.55
C ARG A 300 37.13 -4.62 -11.77
N PRO A 301 35.82 -4.59 -12.09
CA PRO A 301 35.12 -3.33 -12.29
C PRO A 301 35.28 -2.45 -11.05
N GLY A 302 35.58 -1.16 -11.25
CA GLY A 302 35.73 -0.21 -10.15
C GLY A 302 34.45 -0.10 -9.31
N ALA A 303 34.59 0.29 -8.05
CA ALA A 303 33.47 0.36 -7.10
C ALA A 303 32.31 1.25 -7.61
N ALA A 304 32.63 2.39 -8.22
CA ALA A 304 31.63 3.28 -8.82
C ALA A 304 30.82 2.58 -9.94
N ARG A 305 31.49 1.78 -10.78
CA ARG A 305 30.82 1.02 -11.85
C ARG A 305 29.91 -0.07 -11.28
N MET A 306 30.30 -0.69 -10.16
CA MET A 306 29.46 -1.66 -9.46
C MET A 306 28.22 -1.00 -8.85
N VAL A 307 28.39 0.15 -8.18
CA VAL A 307 27.29 0.94 -7.61
C VAL A 307 26.33 1.40 -8.70
N LEU A 308 26.83 1.99 -9.78
CA LEU A 308 26.02 2.43 -10.92
C LEU A 308 25.32 1.25 -11.61
N GLY A 309 26.03 0.13 -11.82
CA GLY A 309 25.43 -1.08 -12.38
C GLY A 309 24.29 -1.62 -11.51
N GLN A 310 24.47 -1.60 -10.18
CA GLN A 310 23.42 -1.97 -9.24
C GLN A 310 22.26 -0.98 -9.23
N ALA A 311 22.53 0.33 -9.32
CA ALA A 311 21.50 1.36 -9.39
C ALA A 311 20.63 1.20 -10.65
N VAL A 312 21.27 0.97 -11.81
CA VAL A 312 20.57 0.69 -13.08
C VAL A 312 19.74 -0.59 -12.97
N ALA A 313 20.27 -1.65 -12.36
CA ALA A 313 19.54 -2.90 -12.16
C ALA A 313 18.33 -2.70 -11.24
N ALA A 314 18.49 -1.95 -10.14
CA ALA A 314 17.41 -1.62 -9.22
C ALA A 314 16.31 -0.80 -9.91
N ASN A 315 16.66 0.29 -10.60
CA ASN A 315 15.71 1.10 -11.35
C ASN A 315 14.98 0.29 -12.42
N ARG A 316 15.69 -0.53 -13.19
CA ARG A 316 15.07 -1.40 -14.20
C ARG A 316 14.06 -2.39 -13.58
N SER A 317 14.30 -2.83 -12.34
CA SER A 317 13.35 -3.65 -11.60
C SER A 317 12.12 -2.83 -11.21
N THR A 318 12.30 -1.61 -10.71
CA THR A 318 11.21 -0.71 -10.33
C THR A 318 10.31 -0.40 -11.53
N TRP A 319 10.89 -0.02 -12.68
CA TRP A 319 10.14 0.27 -13.91
C TRP A 319 9.37 -0.93 -14.48
N ARG A 320 9.75 -2.15 -14.09
CA ARG A 320 9.02 -3.38 -14.47
C ARG A 320 7.93 -3.77 -13.47
N ASP A 321 7.95 -3.20 -12.27
CA ASP A 321 6.95 -3.40 -11.25
C ASP A 321 5.94 -2.25 -11.27
N GLY A 322 4.82 -2.46 -11.96
CA GLY A 322 3.78 -1.45 -12.13
C GLY A 322 3.24 -0.90 -10.81
N GLY A 323 3.21 -1.70 -9.73
CA GLY A 323 2.78 -1.23 -8.41
C GLY A 323 3.75 -0.22 -7.82
N SER A 324 5.04 -0.54 -7.86
CA SER A 324 6.09 0.39 -7.43
C SER A 324 6.06 1.69 -8.24
N VAL A 325 5.91 1.63 -9.56
CA VAL A 325 5.82 2.84 -10.40
C VAL A 325 4.56 3.65 -10.07
N PHE A 326 3.42 3.00 -9.86
CA PHE A 326 2.19 3.69 -9.50
C PHE A 326 2.34 4.48 -8.19
N PHE A 327 2.76 3.82 -7.10
CA PHE A 327 2.86 4.48 -5.79
C PHE A 327 4.02 5.46 -5.69
N ALA A 328 5.16 5.16 -6.31
CA ALA A 328 6.32 6.03 -6.25
C ALA A 328 6.17 7.27 -7.14
N LEU A 329 5.50 7.16 -8.28
CA LEU A 329 5.54 8.17 -9.34
C LEU A 329 4.17 8.69 -9.74
N ALA A 330 3.26 7.81 -10.15
CA ALA A 330 1.96 8.23 -10.66
C ALA A 330 1.09 8.86 -9.57
N MET A 331 1.15 8.32 -8.34
CA MET A 331 0.30 8.76 -7.25
C MET A 331 0.68 10.16 -6.73
N PRO A 332 1.94 10.50 -6.39
CA PRO A 332 2.28 11.86 -5.98
C PRO A 332 1.94 12.91 -7.05
N VAL A 333 2.19 12.62 -8.33
CA VAL A 333 1.87 13.52 -9.44
C VAL A 333 0.35 13.65 -9.64
N GLY A 334 -0.38 12.55 -9.51
CA GLY A 334 -1.85 12.54 -9.59
C GLY A 334 -2.49 13.29 -8.43
N LEU A 335 -2.02 13.06 -7.20
CA LEU A 335 -2.48 13.80 -6.01
C LEU A 335 -2.13 15.27 -6.11
N TYR A 336 -0.93 15.62 -6.59
CA TYR A 336 -0.56 17.00 -6.87
C TYR A 336 -1.62 17.70 -7.75
N ALA A 337 -1.89 17.14 -8.93
CA ALA A 337 -2.86 17.71 -9.85
C ALA A 337 -4.28 17.74 -9.25
N LEU A 338 -4.66 16.70 -8.52
CA LEU A 338 -5.97 16.60 -7.87
C LEU A 338 -6.20 17.73 -6.85
N PHE A 339 -5.30 17.84 -5.88
CA PHE A 339 -5.42 18.78 -4.78
C PHE A 339 -5.26 20.23 -5.23
N VAL A 340 -4.36 20.52 -6.18
CA VAL A 340 -4.24 21.87 -6.74
C VAL A 340 -5.50 22.27 -7.50
N THR A 341 -6.10 21.34 -8.25
CA THR A 341 -7.38 21.63 -8.93
C THR A 341 -8.52 21.83 -7.94
N MET A 342 -8.54 21.08 -6.83
CA MET A 342 -9.56 21.19 -5.79
C MET A 342 -9.44 22.49 -4.98
N ALA A 343 -8.22 22.87 -4.58
CA ALA A 343 -7.98 24.10 -3.82
C ALA A 343 -8.16 25.34 -4.70
N GLY A 344 -7.86 25.24 -6.00
CA GLY A 344 -7.80 26.36 -6.94
C GLY A 344 -6.37 26.86 -7.10
N ALA A 345 -5.94 27.05 -8.35
CA ALA A 345 -4.56 27.39 -8.69
C ALA A 345 -4.12 28.78 -8.17
N ASP A 346 -5.08 29.69 -7.96
CA ASP A 346 -4.84 31.05 -7.48
C ASP A 346 -4.75 31.14 -5.95
N THR A 347 -4.87 30.01 -5.24
CA THR A 347 -4.78 29.98 -3.78
C THR A 347 -3.35 30.31 -3.34
N VAL A 348 -3.23 31.20 -2.37
CA VAL A 348 -1.95 31.65 -1.80
C VAL A 348 -1.97 31.40 -0.31
N ILE A 349 -0.93 30.76 0.21
CA ILE A 349 -0.71 30.52 1.65
C ILE A 349 0.59 31.24 2.04
N ASP A 350 0.54 32.10 3.05
CA ASP A 350 1.69 32.88 3.53
C ASP A 350 2.46 33.63 2.42
N GLY A 351 1.74 34.11 1.39
CA GLY A 351 2.34 34.84 0.27
C GLY A 351 2.93 33.96 -0.83
N VAL A 352 2.93 32.64 -0.68
CA VAL A 352 3.43 31.68 -1.67
C VAL A 352 2.26 30.96 -2.37
N PRO A 353 2.29 30.80 -3.70
CA PRO A 353 1.26 30.04 -4.41
C PRO A 353 1.15 28.60 -3.88
N PHE A 354 -0.06 28.18 -3.53
CA PHE A 354 -0.37 26.81 -3.11
C PHE A 354 0.17 25.73 -4.07
N PRO A 355 0.05 25.89 -5.41
CA PRO A 355 0.66 24.93 -6.34
C PRO A 355 2.17 24.73 -6.12
N THR A 356 2.92 25.78 -5.79
CA THR A 356 4.37 25.66 -5.54
C THR A 356 4.67 24.96 -4.22
N LEU A 357 3.95 25.31 -3.14
CA LEU A 357 4.10 24.65 -1.83
C LEU A 357 3.74 23.16 -1.92
N PHE A 358 2.61 22.85 -2.55
CA PHE A 358 2.14 21.48 -2.67
C PHE A 358 3.01 20.64 -3.62
N ALA A 359 3.68 21.28 -4.59
CA ALA A 359 4.68 20.61 -5.42
C ALA A 359 5.85 20.09 -4.58
N ALA A 360 6.35 20.91 -3.64
CA ALA A 360 7.38 20.48 -2.68
C ALA A 360 6.87 19.33 -1.82
N SER A 361 5.63 19.42 -1.31
CA SER A 361 5.01 18.34 -0.54
C SER A 361 4.96 17.01 -1.28
N MET A 362 4.52 17.02 -2.55
CA MET A 362 4.42 15.79 -3.33
C MET A 362 5.78 15.23 -3.72
N ALA A 363 6.80 16.08 -3.88
CA ALA A 363 8.18 15.64 -4.04
C ALA A 363 8.73 14.99 -2.76
N VAL A 364 8.46 15.56 -1.58
CA VAL A 364 8.83 14.99 -0.27
C VAL A 364 8.10 13.68 -0.02
N TRP A 365 6.80 13.62 -0.29
CA TRP A 365 6.00 12.40 -0.20
C TRP A 365 6.54 11.28 -1.09
N GLY A 366 6.79 11.58 -2.37
CA GLY A 366 7.39 10.61 -3.30
C GLY A 366 8.77 10.13 -2.85
N SER A 367 9.59 11.03 -2.31
CA SER A 367 10.89 10.69 -1.70
C SER A 367 10.71 9.79 -0.47
N GLY A 368 9.71 10.06 0.39
CA GLY A 368 9.36 9.20 1.52
C GLY A 368 8.90 7.81 1.09
N VAL A 369 7.99 7.70 0.12
CA VAL A 369 7.55 6.40 -0.40
C VAL A 369 8.72 5.63 -1.00
N THR A 370 9.60 6.28 -1.75
CA THR A 370 10.71 5.59 -2.42
C THR A 370 11.85 5.21 -1.48
N ALA A 371 12.27 6.11 -0.61
CA ALA A 371 13.43 5.93 0.26
C ALA A 371 13.09 5.32 1.63
N PHE A 372 11.98 5.71 2.25
CA PHE A 372 11.58 5.21 3.57
C PHE A 372 10.76 3.92 3.50
N LEU A 373 9.94 3.71 2.45
CA LEU A 373 9.14 2.48 2.30
C LEU A 373 9.76 1.46 1.34
N ASN A 374 9.86 1.82 0.06
CA ASN A 374 10.16 0.85 -1.00
C ASN A 374 11.60 0.33 -0.92
N LEU A 375 12.57 1.22 -0.65
CA LEU A 375 13.98 0.87 -0.53
C LEU A 375 14.24 -0.21 0.55
N PRO A 376 13.87 -0.03 1.83
CA PRO A 376 14.10 -1.04 2.85
C PRO A 376 13.28 -2.31 2.63
N GLU A 377 12.05 -2.22 2.11
CA GLU A 377 11.25 -3.41 1.75
C GLU A 377 11.95 -4.21 0.64
N SER A 378 12.54 -3.55 -0.36
CA SER A 378 13.27 -4.23 -1.43
C SER A 378 14.50 -4.97 -0.91
N VAL A 379 15.18 -4.42 0.11
CA VAL A 379 16.35 -5.02 0.76
C VAL A 379 15.93 -6.19 1.65
N ALA A 380 14.85 -6.03 2.42
CA ALA A 380 14.28 -7.12 3.21
C ALA A 380 13.80 -8.27 2.30
N THR A 381 13.17 -7.97 1.17
CA THR A 381 12.77 -8.98 0.18
C THR A 381 13.98 -9.73 -0.38
N ALA A 382 15.07 -9.03 -0.65
CA ALA A 382 16.32 -9.64 -1.09
C ALA A 382 16.94 -10.53 0.00
N ARG A 383 16.85 -10.12 1.29
CA ARG A 383 17.26 -10.94 2.44
C ARG A 383 16.43 -12.21 2.53
N ASP A 384 15.11 -12.09 2.49
CA ASP A 384 14.16 -13.20 2.68
C ASP A 384 14.27 -14.24 1.56
N ARG A 385 14.56 -13.81 0.33
CA ARG A 385 14.81 -14.71 -0.82
C ARG A 385 16.24 -15.27 -0.89
N GLY A 386 17.07 -14.99 0.11
CA GLY A 386 18.48 -15.40 0.17
C GLY A 386 19.34 -14.79 -0.95
N VAL A 387 18.89 -13.72 -1.62
CA VAL A 387 19.65 -13.02 -2.66
C VAL A 387 20.94 -12.46 -2.05
N LEU A 388 20.85 -11.86 -0.87
CA LEU A 388 22.02 -11.30 -0.18
C LEU A 388 23.08 -12.36 0.15
N LYS A 389 22.68 -13.61 0.41
CA LYS A 389 23.61 -14.73 0.62
C LYS A 389 24.33 -15.09 -0.68
N ARG A 390 23.61 -15.13 -1.80
CA ARG A 390 24.19 -15.41 -3.14
C ARG A 390 25.12 -14.30 -3.62
N LEU A 391 24.84 -13.04 -3.26
CA LEU A 391 25.68 -11.90 -3.64
C LEU A 391 27.11 -12.00 -3.09
N ARG A 392 27.33 -12.71 -1.98
CA ARG A 392 28.69 -12.93 -1.42
C ARG A 392 29.61 -13.74 -2.35
N GLY A 393 29.06 -14.49 -3.30
CA GLY A 393 29.84 -15.19 -4.32
C GLY A 393 30.14 -14.33 -5.56
N THR A 394 29.70 -13.07 -5.58
CA THR A 394 29.89 -12.14 -6.70
C THR A 394 30.86 -11.02 -6.30
N PRO A 395 31.47 -10.28 -7.25
CA PRO A 395 32.34 -9.16 -6.91
C PRO A 395 31.59 -7.93 -6.35
N LEU A 396 30.25 -7.99 -6.22
CA LEU A 396 29.43 -6.91 -5.64
C LEU A 396 29.45 -7.01 -4.11
N THR A 397 30.13 -6.07 -3.46
CA THR A 397 30.19 -6.01 -2.00
C THR A 397 28.88 -5.50 -1.38
N PRO A 398 28.59 -5.85 -0.11
CA PRO A 398 27.47 -5.33 0.67
C PRO A 398 27.21 -3.82 0.60
N TRP A 399 28.25 -3.00 0.79
CA TRP A 399 28.09 -1.55 0.79
C TRP A 399 27.77 -1.05 -0.61
N GLN A 400 28.39 -1.63 -1.66
CA GLN A 400 28.11 -1.27 -3.06
C GLN A 400 26.67 -1.59 -3.44
N TYR A 401 26.15 -2.69 -2.92
CA TYR A 401 24.75 -3.06 -3.11
C TYR A 401 23.80 -2.05 -2.47
N LEU A 402 24.04 -1.67 -1.22
CA LEU A 402 23.20 -0.69 -0.49
C LEU A 402 23.33 0.71 -1.09
N ALA A 403 24.56 1.14 -1.42
CA ALA A 403 24.82 2.39 -2.10
C ALA A 403 24.10 2.44 -3.44
N GLY A 404 24.22 1.39 -4.28
CA GLY A 404 23.53 1.35 -5.57
C GLY A 404 22.00 1.41 -5.45
N ARG A 405 21.42 0.77 -4.43
CA ARG A 405 19.98 0.88 -4.18
C ARG A 405 19.55 2.24 -3.65
N THR A 406 20.39 2.87 -2.84
CA THR A 406 20.13 4.23 -2.35
C THR A 406 20.26 5.25 -3.48
N THR A 407 21.25 5.09 -4.37
CA THR A 407 21.37 5.89 -5.61
C THR A 407 20.16 5.71 -6.52
N ALA A 408 19.62 4.50 -6.63
CA ALA A 408 18.38 4.26 -7.38
C ALA A 408 17.17 5.01 -6.77
N ALA A 409 17.04 5.00 -5.44
CA ALA A 409 15.98 5.74 -4.74
C ALA A 409 16.14 7.27 -4.88
N LEU A 410 17.37 7.79 -4.79
CA LEU A 410 17.70 9.19 -5.05
C LEU A 410 17.31 9.62 -6.46
N TRP A 411 17.70 8.83 -7.46
CA TRP A 411 17.32 9.08 -8.84
C TRP A 411 15.80 9.12 -9.00
N LEU A 412 15.08 8.17 -8.39
CA LEU A 412 13.63 8.12 -8.48
C LEU A 412 12.98 9.34 -7.79
N SER A 413 13.53 9.80 -6.66
CA SER A 413 13.07 11.00 -5.94
C SER A 413 13.22 12.25 -6.81
N VAL A 414 14.35 12.40 -7.51
CA VAL A 414 14.56 13.49 -8.49
C VAL A 414 13.56 13.39 -9.65
N VAL A 415 13.30 12.18 -10.15
CA VAL A 415 12.30 11.97 -11.21
C VAL A 415 10.89 12.37 -10.74
N VAL A 416 10.50 12.04 -9.51
CA VAL A 416 9.21 12.46 -8.96
C VAL A 416 9.13 13.97 -8.85
N ALA A 417 10.13 14.62 -8.25
CA ALA A 417 10.19 16.07 -8.13
C ALA A 417 10.09 16.75 -9.51
N ALA A 418 10.84 16.26 -10.50
CA ALA A 418 10.82 16.76 -11.86
C ALA A 418 9.45 16.60 -12.53
N LEU A 419 8.76 15.45 -12.34
CA LEU A 419 7.42 15.25 -12.89
C LEU A 419 6.37 16.14 -12.22
N VAL A 420 6.43 16.29 -10.90
CA VAL A 420 5.52 17.18 -10.16
C VAL A 420 5.69 18.62 -10.65
N LEU A 421 6.93 19.12 -10.75
CA LEU A 421 7.22 20.44 -11.29
C LEU A 421 6.84 20.57 -12.77
N ALA A 422 7.02 19.53 -13.59
CA ALA A 422 6.61 19.54 -14.99
C ALA A 422 5.08 19.66 -15.12
N VAL A 423 4.31 18.99 -14.26
CA VAL A 423 2.85 19.13 -14.23
C VAL A 423 2.45 20.50 -13.66
N GLY A 424 3.12 20.97 -12.61
CA GLY A 424 2.91 22.29 -12.03
C GLY A 424 3.10 23.43 -13.03
N THR A 425 4.22 23.40 -13.75
CA THR A 425 4.56 24.39 -14.79
C THR A 425 3.61 24.31 -15.98
N ALA A 426 3.24 23.10 -16.43
CA ALA A 426 2.41 22.92 -17.62
C ALA A 426 0.92 23.25 -17.41
N PHE A 427 0.38 23.01 -16.21
CA PHE A 427 -1.07 23.11 -15.95
C PHE A 427 -1.47 24.16 -14.91
N PHE A 428 -0.54 24.62 -14.06
CA PHE A 428 -0.86 25.44 -12.89
C PHE A 428 0.03 26.68 -12.74
N ASP A 429 0.73 27.10 -13.81
CA ASP A 429 1.66 28.25 -13.87
C ASP A 429 2.68 28.30 -12.70
N VAL A 430 3.11 27.13 -12.21
CA VAL A 430 4.16 27.06 -11.18
C VAL A 430 5.46 27.56 -11.78
N ARG A 431 6.09 28.53 -11.13
CA ARG A 431 7.40 29.06 -11.51
C ARG A 431 8.33 28.95 -10.32
N VAL A 432 9.22 27.96 -10.36
CA VAL A 432 10.34 27.86 -9.42
C VAL A 432 11.55 28.50 -10.10
N PRO A 433 12.13 29.57 -9.54
CA PRO A 433 13.27 30.23 -10.15
C PRO A 433 14.51 29.30 -10.13
N THR A 434 15.47 29.58 -11.01
CA THR A 434 16.59 28.66 -11.30
C THR A 434 17.50 28.44 -10.09
N ASP A 435 17.71 29.47 -9.29
CA ASP A 435 18.36 29.40 -7.98
C ASP A 435 17.61 28.44 -7.05
N GLY A 436 16.29 28.50 -7.00
CA GLY A 436 15.48 27.57 -6.22
C GLY A 436 15.58 26.11 -6.68
N LEU A 437 15.64 25.86 -7.99
CA LEU A 437 15.91 24.52 -8.51
C LEU A 437 17.30 24.02 -8.10
N LEU A 438 18.32 24.88 -8.15
CA LEU A 438 19.69 24.54 -7.77
C LEU A 438 19.82 24.30 -6.25
N MET A 439 19.12 25.06 -5.41
CA MET A 439 19.06 24.87 -3.96
C MET A 439 18.21 23.66 -3.56
N GLY A 440 17.16 23.34 -4.30
CA GLY A 440 16.31 22.18 -4.05
C GLY A 440 17.02 20.84 -4.28
N LEU A 441 18.00 20.77 -5.19
CA LEU A 441 18.77 19.54 -5.46
C LEU A 441 19.52 18.99 -4.23
N PRO A 442 20.38 19.76 -3.53
CA PRO A 442 21.03 19.27 -2.31
C PRO A 442 20.03 18.96 -1.21
N VAL A 443 18.93 19.72 -1.08
CA VAL A 443 17.85 19.43 -0.12
C VAL A 443 17.21 18.06 -0.40
N LEU A 444 16.85 17.78 -1.66
CA LEU A 444 16.32 16.47 -2.08
C LEU A 444 17.31 15.34 -1.78
N VAL A 445 18.59 15.54 -2.04
CA VAL A 445 19.62 14.51 -1.77
C VAL A 445 19.74 14.25 -0.27
N ILE A 446 19.87 15.29 0.55
CA ILE A 446 20.03 15.18 2.01
C ILE A 446 18.78 14.56 2.65
N GLY A 447 17.58 15.07 2.30
CA GLY A 447 16.31 14.57 2.81
C GLY A 447 16.06 13.11 2.44
N THR A 448 16.29 12.75 1.17
CA THR A 448 16.14 11.35 0.71
C THR A 448 17.14 10.42 1.39
N LEU A 449 18.38 10.85 1.60
CA LEU A 449 19.38 10.06 2.33
C LEU A 449 19.01 9.85 3.80
N ALA A 450 18.50 10.89 4.47
CA ALA A 450 18.02 10.79 5.84
C ALA A 450 16.85 9.80 5.96
N LEU A 451 15.86 9.90 5.06
CA LEU A 451 14.72 8.98 5.01
C LEU A 451 15.14 7.55 4.65
N ALA A 452 16.09 7.37 3.74
CA ALA A 452 16.67 6.05 3.42
C ALA A 452 17.33 5.41 4.65
N ALA A 453 18.09 6.19 5.42
CA ALA A 453 18.73 5.71 6.64
C ALA A 453 17.69 5.27 7.68
N CYS A 454 16.64 6.07 7.90
CA CYS A 454 15.52 5.71 8.77
C CYS A 454 14.80 4.44 8.28
N GLY A 455 14.58 4.31 6.97
CA GLY A 455 14.01 3.11 6.36
C GLY A 455 14.88 1.87 6.61
N PHE A 456 16.20 1.98 6.51
CA PHE A 456 17.12 0.86 6.80
C PHE A 456 17.09 0.41 8.27
N VAL A 457 16.79 1.31 9.21
CA VAL A 457 16.53 0.92 10.62
C VAL A 457 15.33 -0.05 10.67
N LEU A 458 14.24 0.23 9.95
CA LEU A 458 13.10 -0.69 9.87
C LEU A 458 13.50 -2.05 9.29
N ALA A 459 14.25 -2.07 8.19
CA ALA A 459 14.75 -3.33 7.60
C ALA A 459 15.67 -4.13 8.53
N ALA A 460 16.45 -3.45 9.35
CA ALA A 460 17.35 -4.08 10.33
C ALA A 460 16.57 -4.68 11.51
N LEU A 461 15.57 -3.95 12.03
CA LEU A 461 14.82 -4.36 13.22
C LEU A 461 13.75 -5.41 12.90
N LEU A 462 13.06 -5.30 11.78
CA LEU A 462 11.88 -6.10 11.46
C LEU A 462 12.23 -7.47 10.83
N PRO A 463 11.41 -8.51 11.09
CA PRO A 463 11.74 -9.88 10.76
C PRO A 463 11.70 -10.21 9.27
N ASP A 464 10.78 -9.59 8.51
CA ASP A 464 10.50 -9.91 7.11
C ASP A 464 10.07 -8.67 6.32
N ALA A 465 10.07 -8.77 4.99
CA ALA A 465 9.74 -7.67 4.10
C ALA A 465 8.31 -7.13 4.27
N ARG A 466 7.34 -8.00 4.56
CA ARG A 466 5.94 -7.57 4.78
C ARG A 466 5.83 -6.73 6.04
N ALA A 467 6.53 -7.11 7.10
CA ALA A 467 6.60 -6.33 8.32
C ALA A 467 7.24 -4.95 8.06
N VAL A 468 8.31 -4.88 7.26
CA VAL A 468 8.96 -3.62 6.87
C VAL A 468 8.00 -2.69 6.14
N GLY A 469 7.33 -3.16 5.09
CA GLY A 469 6.36 -2.34 4.35
C GLY A 469 5.18 -1.90 5.22
N ALA A 470 4.61 -2.80 6.03
CA ALA A 470 3.48 -2.49 6.91
C ALA A 470 3.82 -1.43 7.96
N VAL A 471 4.88 -1.66 8.73
CA VAL A 471 5.31 -0.74 9.80
C VAL A 471 5.79 0.58 9.21
N GLY A 472 6.52 0.53 8.08
CA GLY A 472 6.92 1.72 7.35
C GLY A 472 5.71 2.59 7.02
N LEU A 473 4.65 2.02 6.44
CA LEU A 473 3.47 2.81 6.06
C LEU A 473 2.73 3.37 7.29
N VAL A 474 2.57 2.59 8.36
CA VAL A 474 1.97 3.05 9.63
C VAL A 474 2.74 4.22 10.22
N VAL A 475 4.05 4.26 10.05
CA VAL A 475 4.88 5.35 10.55
C VAL A 475 4.83 6.53 9.60
N LEU A 476 5.01 6.31 8.29
CA LEU A 476 5.13 7.39 7.32
C LEU A 476 3.84 8.18 7.16
N LEU A 477 2.68 7.52 7.16
CA LEU A 477 1.42 8.20 6.87
C LEU A 477 1.00 9.21 7.95
N PRO A 478 0.88 8.86 9.25
CA PRO A 478 0.64 9.86 10.30
C PRO A 478 1.74 10.92 10.32
N LEU A 479 3.00 10.52 10.10
CA LEU A 479 4.10 11.45 10.05
C LEU A 479 3.94 12.47 8.90
N ALA A 480 3.40 12.08 7.75
CA ALA A 480 3.14 12.98 6.63
C ALA A 480 2.07 14.04 6.98
N PHE A 481 1.07 13.69 7.78
CA PHE A 481 0.12 14.68 8.33
C PHE A 481 0.81 15.60 9.33
N PHE A 482 1.60 15.04 10.26
CA PHE A 482 2.34 15.83 11.25
C PHE A 482 3.41 16.73 10.65
N SER A 483 3.87 16.40 9.44
CA SER A 483 4.95 17.09 8.71
C SER A 483 4.42 17.99 7.59
N GLU A 484 3.15 18.38 7.63
CA GLU A 484 2.53 19.33 6.69
C GLU A 484 2.56 18.91 5.21
N VAL A 485 2.78 17.62 4.94
CA VAL A 485 2.85 17.11 3.56
C VAL A 485 1.48 17.11 2.89
N PHE A 486 0.42 16.77 3.64
CA PHE A 486 -0.96 16.75 3.12
C PHE A 486 -1.82 17.91 3.64
N PHE A 487 -1.36 18.62 4.67
CA PHE A 487 -2.13 19.66 5.35
C PHE A 487 -1.20 20.80 5.74
N LEU A 488 -1.07 21.78 4.83
CA LEU A 488 -0.06 22.84 4.90
C LEU A 488 -0.30 23.85 6.04
N ASP A 489 -1.54 23.97 6.54
CA ASP A 489 -1.92 24.86 7.65
C ASP A 489 -2.45 24.08 8.86
N GLY A 490 -1.64 23.14 9.34
CA GLY A 490 -1.95 22.31 10.51
C GLY A 490 -2.08 23.08 11.82
N PRO A 491 -2.85 22.54 12.80
CA PRO A 491 -2.78 23.03 14.17
C PRO A 491 -1.34 23.00 14.71
N GLU A 492 -0.97 23.99 15.53
CA GLU A 492 0.41 24.16 16.02
C GLU A 492 0.96 22.94 16.78
N TRP A 493 0.10 22.22 17.52
CA TRP A 493 0.49 21.00 18.24
C TRP A 493 0.95 19.91 17.27
N MET A 494 0.37 19.84 16.08
CA MET A 494 0.68 18.85 15.05
C MET A 494 2.07 19.11 14.48
N ARG A 495 2.36 20.36 14.14
CA ARG A 495 3.70 20.84 13.74
C ARG A 495 4.74 20.60 14.82
N SER A 496 4.38 20.83 16.10
CA SER A 496 5.28 20.60 17.24
C SER A 496 5.72 19.13 17.37
N VAL A 497 4.80 18.19 17.14
CA VAL A 497 5.12 16.76 17.09
C VAL A 497 5.94 16.44 15.83
N GLY A 498 5.58 17.01 14.69
CA GLY A 498 6.29 16.85 13.42
C GLY A 498 7.76 17.29 13.48
N ALA A 499 8.06 18.35 14.24
CA ALA A 499 9.41 18.91 14.42
C ALA A 499 10.39 17.96 15.13
N LEU A 500 9.91 16.86 15.71
CA LEU A 500 10.79 15.81 16.24
C LEU A 500 11.37 14.93 15.13
N PHE A 501 10.77 14.91 13.95
CA PHE A 501 11.03 13.93 12.90
C PHE A 501 11.61 14.58 11.65
N PRO A 502 12.40 13.83 10.85
CA PRO A 502 13.09 14.40 9.69
C PRO A 502 12.14 14.82 8.56
N LEU A 503 10.90 14.30 8.52
CA LEU A 503 10.00 14.56 7.39
C LEU A 503 9.53 16.03 7.37
N LEU A 504 9.25 16.66 8.53
CA LEU A 504 8.88 18.08 8.59
C LEU A 504 10.05 18.98 8.16
N HIS A 505 11.26 18.69 8.64
CA HIS A 505 12.44 19.44 8.23
C HIS A 505 12.73 19.31 6.73
N PHE A 506 12.46 18.15 6.14
CA PHE A 506 12.55 17.98 4.70
C PHE A 506 11.49 18.81 3.96
N GLN A 507 10.26 18.81 4.46
CA GLN A 507 9.17 19.64 3.94
C GLN A 507 9.53 21.13 3.96
N ASN A 508 9.96 21.64 5.11
CA ASN A 508 10.32 23.05 5.30
C ASN A 508 11.52 23.46 4.44
N ALA A 509 12.56 22.64 4.40
CA ALA A 509 13.74 22.93 3.60
C ALA A 509 13.44 22.96 2.09
N LEU A 510 12.55 22.08 1.60
CA LEU A 510 12.23 22.03 0.18
C LEU A 510 11.25 23.15 -0.22
N THR A 511 10.29 23.49 0.64
CA THR A 511 9.37 24.62 0.39
C THR A 511 10.12 25.95 0.36
N GLN A 512 11.04 26.20 1.30
CA GLN A 512 11.90 27.40 1.28
C GLN A 512 12.83 27.44 0.08
N ALA A 513 13.40 26.30 -0.31
CA ALA A 513 14.25 26.24 -1.49
C ALA A 513 13.47 26.51 -2.80
N TRP A 514 12.16 26.23 -2.84
CA TRP A 514 11.32 26.45 -4.02
C TRP A 514 10.46 27.71 -3.93
N ASP A 515 10.67 28.56 -2.93
CA ASP A 515 9.93 29.80 -2.76
C ASP A 515 10.21 30.76 -3.94
N PRO A 516 9.19 31.18 -4.70
CA PRO A 516 9.36 32.13 -5.80
C PRO A 516 9.72 33.55 -5.34
N ALA A 517 9.46 33.92 -4.08
CA ALA A 517 9.81 35.23 -3.52
C ALA A 517 11.32 35.36 -3.21
N GLY A 518 12.01 34.23 -3.02
CA GLY A 518 13.45 34.16 -2.80
C GLY A 518 13.85 32.79 -2.30
N ALA A 519 14.67 32.08 -3.08
CA ALA A 519 15.13 30.75 -2.69
C ALA A 519 16.15 30.84 -1.55
N GLU A 520 15.87 30.12 -0.46
CA GLU A 520 16.77 30.04 0.70
C GLU A 520 17.07 28.60 1.10
N LEU A 521 18.27 28.38 1.65
CA LEU A 521 18.64 27.11 2.27
C LEU A 521 18.36 27.18 3.77
N ALA A 522 17.38 26.39 4.21
CA ALA A 522 17.05 26.19 5.60
C ALA A 522 18.17 25.40 6.33
N TRP A 523 19.26 26.09 6.71
CA TRP A 523 20.43 25.44 7.32
C TRP A 523 20.11 24.69 8.61
N SER A 524 19.15 25.20 9.39
CA SER A 524 18.60 24.53 10.58
C SER A 524 18.02 23.16 10.25
N ASP A 525 17.11 23.12 9.28
CA ASP A 525 16.41 21.91 8.88
C ASP A 525 17.35 20.90 8.22
N LEU A 526 18.29 21.39 7.40
CA LEU A 526 19.35 20.57 6.82
C LEU A 526 20.25 19.94 7.90
N ALA A 527 20.60 20.69 8.96
CA ALA A 527 21.39 20.15 10.07
C ALA A 527 20.64 19.04 10.80
N VAL A 528 19.33 19.21 11.03
CA VAL A 528 18.48 18.17 11.65
C VAL A 528 18.37 16.94 10.75
N LEU A 529 18.22 17.11 9.43
CA LEU A 529 18.20 16.00 8.47
C LEU A 529 19.51 15.21 8.47
N VAL A 530 20.65 15.91 8.45
CA VAL A 530 21.97 15.27 8.53
C VAL A 530 22.13 14.52 9.85
N LEU A 531 21.73 15.12 10.97
CA LEU A 531 21.78 14.48 12.28
C LEU A 531 20.93 13.20 12.31
N TRP A 532 19.68 13.26 11.86
CA TRP A 532 18.80 12.10 11.76
C TRP A 532 19.38 11.02 10.84
N GLY A 533 19.92 11.41 9.68
CA GLY A 533 20.55 10.50 8.74
C GLY A 533 21.76 9.77 9.35
N VAL A 534 22.63 10.48 10.06
CA VAL A 534 23.81 9.90 10.73
C VAL A 534 23.40 8.97 11.87
N VAL A 535 22.47 9.39 12.73
CA VAL A 535 21.99 8.57 13.85
C VAL A 535 21.31 7.31 13.35
N ALA A 536 20.39 7.43 12.38
CA ALA A 536 19.70 6.28 11.80
C ALA A 536 20.66 5.34 11.08
N ALA A 537 21.63 5.86 10.32
CA ALA A 537 22.66 5.04 9.67
C ALA A 537 23.51 4.27 10.70
N ALA A 538 23.91 4.92 11.80
CA ALA A 538 24.67 4.26 12.87
C ALA A 538 23.85 3.15 13.54
N VAL A 539 22.56 3.38 13.81
CA VAL A 539 21.64 2.37 14.36
C VAL A 539 21.43 1.22 13.38
N ALA A 540 21.22 1.52 12.09
CA ALA A 540 21.05 0.52 11.04
C ALA A 540 22.29 -0.37 10.91
N VAL A 541 23.50 0.21 10.82
CA VAL A 541 24.75 -0.55 10.71
C VAL A 541 24.97 -1.47 11.91
N ARG A 542 24.70 -1.00 13.13
CA ARG A 542 24.84 -1.82 14.36
C ARG A 542 23.80 -2.94 14.44
N SER A 543 22.59 -2.71 13.92
CA SER A 543 21.46 -3.63 14.05
C SER A 543 21.34 -4.61 12.88
N PHE A 544 21.96 -4.30 11.72
CA PHE A 544 21.75 -5.04 10.48
C PHE A 544 22.32 -6.46 10.54
N ARG A 545 21.48 -7.44 10.20
CA ARG A 545 21.87 -8.85 10.11
C ARG A 545 21.63 -9.38 8.70
N TRP A 546 22.63 -10.06 8.15
CA TRP A 546 22.64 -10.60 6.79
C TRP A 546 21.86 -11.90 6.62
N GLN A 547 21.57 -12.61 7.71
CA GLN A 547 20.85 -13.87 7.70
C GLN A 547 19.41 -13.66 8.15
N PRO A 548 18.42 -14.36 7.55
CA PRO A 548 17.07 -14.41 8.08
C PRO A 548 17.10 -14.86 9.55
N ARG A 549 16.25 -14.29 10.41
CA ARG A 549 16.02 -14.85 11.74
C ARG A 549 15.38 -16.22 11.54
N SER A 550 16.17 -17.28 11.55
CA SER A 550 15.65 -18.65 11.49
C SER A 550 14.70 -18.84 12.68
N GLY A 551 13.43 -19.09 12.38
CA GLY A 551 12.48 -19.64 13.34
C GLY A 551 12.93 -21.06 13.69
N GLY A 552 13.85 -21.14 14.63
CA GLY A 552 14.43 -22.37 15.14
C GLY A 552 15.26 -22.01 16.35
N ARG A 553 14.63 -22.06 17.52
CA ARG A 553 15.38 -22.42 18.72
C ARG A 553 15.70 -23.92 18.59
N PRO A 554 16.91 -24.37 18.98
CA PRO A 554 17.19 -25.79 19.13
C PRO A 554 16.20 -26.46 20.08
#